data_AF-A0A924SHI0-F1
#
_entry.id   AF-A0A924SHI0-F1
#
_cell.length_a   1.000
_cell.length_b   1.000
_cell.length_c   1.000
_cell.angle_alpha   90.00
_cell.angle_beta   90.00
_cell.angle_gamma   90.00
#
_symmetry.space_group_name_H-M   'P 1'
#
loop_
_entity.id
_entity.type
_entity.pdbx_description
1 polymer ?
#
loop_
_entity_poly.entity_id
_entity_poly.type
_entity_poly.pdbx_seq_one_letter_code
_entity_poly.pdbx_strand_id
1 'polypeptide(L)'
;ASADSIVARGDYASFLPKLTRVFGPKRLLVMFYEDLFSEAGIEKLSRFLGIAPRQTDLNRRVHQGEPLALPSALRDRALAYLRPQYDYIANTIGDMPKSWQHNMKEGIA
;
A
#
# COMPACT_ATOMS: atom_id res chain seq x y z
N ALA A 1 14.81 -5.24 -10.88
CA ALA A 1 14.47 -3.82 -10.65
C ALA A 1 15.69 -3.14 -10.06
N SER A 2 16.13 -1.99 -10.58
CA SER A 2 17.22 -1.23 -9.94
C SER A 2 16.73 -0.65 -8.60
N ALA A 3 17.65 -0.39 -7.66
CA ALA A 3 17.30 0.22 -6.37
C ALA A 3 16.51 1.53 -6.55
N ASP A 4 16.92 2.35 -7.52
CA ASP A 4 16.24 3.61 -7.87
C ASP A 4 14.78 3.43 -8.26
N SER A 5 14.45 2.34 -8.98
CA SER A 5 13.07 2.07 -9.39
C SER A 5 12.17 1.66 -8.23
N ILE A 6 12.73 1.07 -7.16
CA ILE A 6 11.98 0.67 -5.96
C ILE A 6 11.68 1.91 -5.12
N VAL A 7 12.67 2.79 -4.94
CA VAL A 7 12.52 4.04 -4.20
C VAL A 7 11.49 4.95 -4.88
N ALA A 8 11.61 5.14 -6.21
CA ALA A 8 10.69 5.98 -6.95
C ALA A 8 9.23 5.49 -6.86
N ARG A 9 9.01 4.18 -6.77
CA ARG A 9 7.67 3.57 -6.64
C ARG A 9 7.07 3.70 -5.25
N GLY A 10 7.92 3.84 -4.22
CA GLY A 10 7.50 3.97 -2.82
C GLY A 10 7.40 5.40 -2.30
N ASP A 11 7.64 6.41 -3.15
CA ASP A 11 7.64 7.83 -2.75
C ASP A 11 6.22 8.42 -2.63
N TYR A 12 5.43 7.84 -1.73
CA TYR A 12 4.04 8.23 -1.50
C TYR A 12 3.91 9.71 -1.13
N ALA A 13 4.79 10.21 -0.25
CA ALA A 13 4.76 11.58 0.25
C ALA A 13 4.91 12.62 -0.87
N SER A 14 5.72 12.34 -1.90
CA SER A 14 5.89 13.28 -3.01
C SER A 14 4.81 13.18 -4.07
N PHE A 15 4.22 12.00 -4.29
CA PHE A 15 3.29 11.78 -5.41
C PHE A 15 1.81 11.90 -5.03
N LEU A 16 1.39 11.41 -3.86
CA LEU A 16 -0.02 11.45 -3.48
C LEU A 16 -0.62 12.87 -3.38
N PRO A 17 0.09 13.89 -2.85
CA PRO A 17 -0.43 15.26 -2.87
C PRO A 17 -0.60 15.80 -4.30
N LYS A 18 0.33 15.48 -5.20
CA LYS A 18 0.30 15.92 -6.60
C LYS A 18 -0.89 15.30 -7.33
N LEU A 19 -1.09 13.99 -7.19
CA LEU A 19 -2.22 13.28 -7.77
C LEU A 19 -3.54 13.80 -7.23
N THR A 20 -3.65 13.95 -5.90
CA THR A 20 -4.85 14.48 -5.23
C THR A 20 -5.20 15.87 -5.75
N ARG A 21 -4.21 16.77 -5.91
CA ARG A 21 -4.41 18.12 -6.44
C ARG A 21 -4.93 18.13 -7.88
N VAL A 22 -4.40 17.25 -8.74
CA VAL A 22 -4.74 17.22 -10.17
C VAL A 22 -6.12 16.59 -10.41
N PHE A 23 -6.38 15.44 -9.81
CA PHE A 23 -7.58 14.66 -10.10
C PHE A 23 -8.76 15.03 -9.21
N GLY A 24 -8.50 15.37 -7.95
CA GLY A 24 -9.54 15.53 -6.92
C GLY A 24 -10.19 14.19 -6.51
N PRO A 25 -11.00 14.18 -5.44
CA PRO A 25 -11.48 12.94 -4.82
C PRO A 25 -12.47 12.13 -5.67
N LYS A 26 -13.10 12.74 -6.67
CA LYS A 26 -14.05 12.04 -7.58
C LYS A 26 -13.35 11.26 -8.70
N ARG A 27 -12.07 11.52 -8.95
CA ARG A 27 -11.29 10.92 -10.06
C ARG A 27 -10.00 10.25 -9.59
N LEU A 28 -9.78 10.19 -8.29
CA LEU A 28 -8.68 9.48 -7.67
C LEU A 28 -9.20 8.63 -6.51
N LEU A 29 -9.01 7.33 -6.61
CA LEU A 29 -9.23 6.38 -5.53
C LEU A 29 -7.88 5.86 -5.05
N VAL A 30 -7.61 6.03 -3.76
CA VAL A 30 -6.44 5.46 -3.08
C VAL A 30 -6.94 4.38 -2.13
N MET A 31 -6.36 3.19 -2.23
CA MET A 31 -6.70 2.01 -1.43
C MET A 31 -5.44 1.24 -1.09
N PHE A 32 -5.49 0.44 -0.01
CA PHE A 32 -4.44 -0.50 0.27
C PHE A 32 -4.58 -1.75 -0.60
N TYR A 33 -3.46 -2.40 -0.90
CA TYR A 33 -3.47 -3.64 -1.67
C TYR A 33 -4.29 -4.72 -0.96
N GLU A 34 -4.20 -4.77 0.37
CA GLU A 34 -4.95 -5.69 1.23
C GLU A 34 -6.46 -5.53 1.07
N ASP A 35 -6.97 -4.31 0.82
CA ASP A 35 -8.41 -4.06 0.64
C ASP A 35 -8.95 -4.80 -0.59
N LEU A 36 -8.13 -4.96 -1.65
CA LEU A 36 -8.53 -5.62 -2.89
C LEU A 36 -8.85 -7.11 -2.70
N PHE A 37 -8.46 -7.71 -1.57
CA PHE A 37 -8.75 -9.10 -1.21
C PHE A 37 -9.91 -9.21 -0.20
N SER A 38 -10.80 -8.21 -0.20
CA SER A 38 -12.02 -8.20 0.61
C SER A 38 -13.23 -7.83 -0.24
N GLU A 39 -14.41 -8.35 0.13
CA GLU A 39 -15.66 -7.99 -0.55
C GLU A 39 -15.91 -6.48 -0.49
N ALA A 40 -15.69 -5.86 0.67
CA ALA A 40 -15.85 -4.43 0.89
C ALA A 40 -14.93 -3.58 -0.01
N GLY A 41 -13.68 -4.01 -0.21
CA GLY A 41 -12.75 -3.32 -1.09
C GLY A 41 -13.12 -3.45 -2.57
N ILE A 42 -13.54 -4.64 -3.01
CA ILE A 42 -14.06 -4.84 -4.39
C ILE A 42 -15.31 -3.99 -4.62
N GLU A 43 -16.21 -3.90 -3.64
CA GLU A 43 -17.40 -3.05 -3.74
C GLU A 43 -17.01 -1.57 -3.85
N LYS A 44 -16.10 -1.09 -3.00
CA LYS A 44 -15.59 0.30 -3.03
C LYS A 44 -14.98 0.64 -4.39
N LEU A 45 -14.13 -0.25 -4.93
CA LEU A 45 -13.53 -0.09 -6.25
C LEU A 45 -14.59 -0.08 -7.36
N SER A 46 -15.51 -1.04 -7.34
CA SER A 46 -16.56 -1.16 -8.36
C SER A 46 -17.45 0.09 -8.40
N ARG A 47 -17.84 0.60 -7.23
CA ARG A 47 -18.62 1.84 -7.09
C ARG A 47 -17.87 3.05 -7.64
N PHE A 48 -16.58 3.16 -7.34
CA PHE A 48 -15.76 4.25 -7.88
C PHE A 48 -15.64 4.18 -9.41
N LEU A 49 -15.51 2.98 -9.97
CA LEU A 49 -15.46 2.75 -11.42
C LEU A 49 -16.82 2.88 -12.12
N GLY A 50 -17.93 2.96 -11.38
CA GLY A 50 -19.27 3.03 -11.94
C GLY A 50 -19.76 1.69 -12.52
N ILE A 51 -19.24 0.56 -12.02
CA ILE A 51 -19.63 -0.78 -12.47
C ILE A 51 -20.26 -1.58 -11.33
N ALA A 52 -21.06 -2.59 -11.68
CA ALA A 52 -21.61 -3.53 -10.71
C ALA A 52 -20.49 -4.42 -10.14
N PRO A 53 -20.44 -4.62 -8.80
CA PRO A 53 -19.48 -5.54 -8.20
C PRO A 53 -19.77 -6.97 -8.68
N ARG A 54 -18.70 -7.74 -8.90
CA ARG A 54 -18.78 -9.16 -9.24
C ARG A 54 -18.22 -10.00 -8.11
N GLN A 55 -18.85 -11.14 -7.87
CA GLN A 55 -18.31 -12.15 -6.97
C GLN A 55 -16.93 -12.57 -7.48
N THR A 56 -15.93 -12.47 -6.61
CA THR A 56 -14.54 -12.73 -6.93
C THR A 56 -14.02 -13.82 -5.99
N ASP A 57 -13.24 -14.75 -6.52
CA ASP A 57 -12.53 -15.72 -5.69
C ASP A 57 -11.33 -15.03 -5.00
N LEU A 58 -11.55 -14.58 -3.76
CA LEU A 58 -10.56 -13.88 -2.95
C LEU A 58 -9.42 -14.80 -2.46
N ASN A 59 -9.56 -16.13 -2.60
CA ASN A 59 -8.56 -17.10 -2.17
C ASN A 59 -7.57 -17.46 -3.28
N ARG A 60 -7.91 -17.18 -4.53
CA ARG A 60 -7.03 -17.46 -5.67
C ARG A 60 -5.83 -16.51 -5.67
N ARG A 61 -4.63 -17.08 -5.51
CA ARG A 61 -3.37 -16.35 -5.69
C ARG A 61 -2.82 -16.58 -7.10
N VAL A 62 -2.44 -15.49 -7.76
CA VAL A 62 -1.80 -15.50 -9.09
C VAL A 62 -0.53 -14.67 -8.99
N HIS A 63 0.57 -15.13 -9.59
CA HIS A 63 1.89 -14.47 -9.52
C HIS A 63 2.43 -14.31 -8.09
N GLN A 64 2.14 -15.26 -7.21
CA GLN A 64 2.77 -15.30 -5.89
C GLN A 64 4.28 -15.50 -6.08
N GLY A 65 5.07 -14.56 -5.54
CA GLY A 65 6.52 -14.69 -5.52
C GLY A 65 6.98 -15.67 -4.45
N GLU A 66 8.19 -16.20 -4.64
CA GLU A 66 8.86 -17.03 -3.63
C GLU A 66 9.24 -16.17 -2.41
N PRO A 67 8.90 -16.60 -1.19
CA PRO A 67 9.27 -15.86 0.01
C PRO A 67 10.78 -15.91 0.22
N LEU A 68 11.38 -14.75 0.49
CA LEU A 68 12.79 -14.62 0.86
C LEU A 68 12.90 -14.04 2.27
N ALA A 69 13.71 -14.68 3.11
CA ALA A 69 14.01 -14.14 4.42
C ALA A 69 14.88 -12.88 4.29
N LEU A 70 14.38 -11.76 4.80
CA LEU A 70 15.16 -10.53 4.92
C LEU A 70 15.90 -10.53 6.27
N PRO A 71 17.24 -10.53 6.29
CA PRO A 71 18.01 -10.43 7.53
C PRO A 71 17.58 -9.24 8.38
N SER A 72 17.53 -9.38 9.70
CA SER A 72 17.07 -8.34 10.63
C SER A 72 17.81 -7.01 10.42
N ALA A 73 19.14 -7.04 10.34
CA ALA A 73 19.94 -5.83 10.11
C ALA A 73 19.59 -5.10 8.79
N LEU A 74 19.18 -5.82 7.74
CA LEU A 74 18.72 -5.20 6.50
C LEU A 74 17.28 -4.69 6.62
N ARG A 75 16.43 -5.40 7.37
CA ARG A 75 15.08 -4.96 7.71
C ARG A 75 15.11 -3.64 8.45
N ASP A 76 15.93 -3.49 9.49
CA ASP A 76 16.00 -2.28 10.31
C ASP A 76 16.46 -1.07 9.48
N ARG A 77 17.46 -1.28 8.61
CA ARG A 77 17.93 -0.26 7.67
C ARG A 77 16.85 0.13 6.67
N ALA A 78 16.11 -0.84 6.12
CA ALA A 78 15.02 -0.57 5.20
C ALA A 78 13.87 0.19 5.90
N LEU A 79 13.52 -0.19 7.13
CA LEU A 79 12.50 0.50 7.92
C LEU A 79 12.90 1.94 8.24
N ALA A 80 14.13 2.17 8.71
CA ALA A 80 14.64 3.51 8.97
C ALA A 80 14.61 4.38 7.70
N TYR A 81 14.98 3.81 6.56
CA TYR A 81 14.97 4.49 5.27
C TYR A 81 13.54 4.82 4.78
N LEU A 82 12.59 3.90 4.95
CA LEU A 82 11.21 4.05 4.46
C LEU A 82 10.27 4.74 5.46
N ARG A 83 10.68 4.92 6.72
CA ARG A 83 9.85 5.51 7.79
C ARG A 83 9.11 6.79 7.37
N PRO A 84 9.73 7.78 6.69
CA PRO A 84 9.02 9.00 6.31
C PRO A 84 7.80 8.75 5.41
N GLN A 85 7.84 7.71 4.57
CA GLN A 85 6.75 7.35 3.67
C GLN A 85 5.60 6.69 4.43
N TYR A 86 5.91 5.82 5.40
CA TYR A 86 4.91 5.21 6.27
C TYR A 86 4.24 6.25 7.17
N ASP A 87 5.01 7.16 7.76
CA ASP A 87 4.47 8.22 8.62
C ASP A 87 3.55 9.16 7.83
N TYR A 88 3.91 9.50 6.59
CA TYR A 88 3.03 10.27 5.70
C TYR A 88 1.68 9.57 5.47
N ILE A 89 1.70 8.26 5.17
CA ILE A 89 0.47 7.48 4.96
C ILE A 89 -0.36 7.39 6.24
N ALA A 90 0.26 7.10 7.39
CA ALA A 90 -0.42 7.03 8.68
C ALA A 90 -1.16 8.33 9.01
N ASN A 91 -0.52 9.48 8.74
CA ASN A 91 -1.12 10.80 8.99
C ASN A 91 -2.18 11.22 7.95
N THR A 92 -2.10 10.69 6.72
CA THR A 92 -2.99 11.12 5.61
C THR A 92 -4.21 10.23 5.45
N ILE A 93 -4.04 8.90 5.54
CA ILE A 93 -5.11 7.92 5.30
C ILE A 93 -5.67 7.36 6.62
N GLY A 94 -4.89 7.39 7.69
CA GLY A 94 -5.29 6.86 9.00
C GLY A 94 -4.93 5.38 9.15
N ASP A 95 -5.94 4.54 9.44
CA ASP A 95 -5.76 3.13 9.76
C ASP A 95 -5.07 2.35 8.64
N MET A 96 -3.78 2.07 8.83
CA MET A 96 -2.98 1.27 7.92
C MET A 96 -3.24 -0.24 8.10
N PRO A 97 -2.97 -1.07 7.08
CA PRO A 97 -3.05 -2.53 7.21
C PRO A 97 -2.23 -3.07 8.38
N LYS A 98 -2.71 -4.14 9.03
CA LYS A 98 -2.02 -4.77 10.16
C LYS A 98 -0.59 -5.19 9.83
N SER A 99 -0.35 -5.65 8.60
CA SER A 99 0.97 -5.96 8.05
C SER A 99 1.94 -4.77 8.14
N TRP A 100 1.48 -3.58 7.78
CA TRP A 100 2.28 -2.35 7.83
C TRP A 100 2.52 -1.90 9.26
N GLN A 101 1.49 -1.96 10.11
CA GLN A 101 1.63 -1.64 11.53
C GLN A 101 2.62 -2.58 12.22
N HIS A 102 2.59 -3.87 11.89
CA HIS A 102 3.52 -4.86 12.41
C HIS A 102 4.96 -4.53 11.97
N ASN A 103 5.18 -4.29 10.67
CA ASN A 103 6.49 -3.88 10.15
C ASN A 103 7.02 -2.62 10.84
N MET A 104 6.14 -1.65 11.14
CA MET A 104 6.52 -0.40 11.81
C MET A 104 6.85 -0.60 13.30
N LYS A 105 6.16 -1.52 13.98
CA LYS A 105 6.36 -1.88 15.40
C LYS A 105 7.62 -2.73 15.60
N GLU A 106 7.92 -3.66 14.71
CA GLU A 106 9.12 -4.51 14.81
C GLU A 106 10.43 -3.72 14.64
N GLY A 107 10.40 -2.56 13.98
CA GLY A 107 11.55 -1.64 13.91
C GLY A 107 11.56 -0.57 15.02
N ILE A 108 10.75 -0.73 16.06
CA ILE A 108 10.84 0.01 17.33
C ILE A 108 11.14 -1.04 18.40
N ALA A 109 12.37 -1.51 18.43
CA ALA A 109 12.96 -2.32 19.48
C ALA A 109 14.39 -1.84 19.71
#